data_AF-A0A965P5W5-F1
#
_entry.id   AF-A0A965P5W5-F1
#
_cell.length_a   1.000
_cell.length_b   1.000
_cell.length_c   1.000
_cell.angle_alpha   90.00
_cell.angle_beta   90.00
_cell.angle_gamma   90.00
#
_symmetry.space_group_name_H-M   'P 1'
#
loop_
_entity.id
_entity.type
_entity.pdbx_description
1 polymer ?
#
loop_
_entity_poly.entity_id
_entity_poly.type
_entity_poly.pdbx_seq_one_letter_code
_entity_poly.pdbx_strand_id
1 'polypeptide(L)'
;MQDKEAAGMIFVGPPGAAKSAVAKAAGAEGRIPTIQLDLGAAKGSLVGQSEQQLRQALKVVTAVSNSRSLWIATCNSIAELPPELRRRFTLGTFFFDLPNEKERVKIWEIWLQRYGIYACDLTPELAELLPNDDGWTGAEIRQCCEIAYRLGCPVSEAAEFVVPVSRSAADRLARLREAASGKFLSASYPGVYERERKPAAVSGRKIEVE
;
A
#
# COMPACT_ATOMS: atom_id res chain seq x y z
N MET A 1 27.90 6.35 -18.43
CA MET A 1 26.63 7.05 -18.13
C MET A 1 26.49 7.00 -16.62
N GLN A 2 26.94 8.05 -15.94
CA GLN A 2 27.22 8.07 -14.50
C GLN A 2 26.01 7.68 -13.66
N ASP A 3 26.28 6.88 -12.63
CA ASP A 3 25.44 6.67 -11.45
C ASP A 3 24.89 8.01 -10.97
N LYS A 4 23.62 8.25 -11.27
CA LYS A 4 22.84 9.25 -10.54
C LYS A 4 22.22 8.48 -9.39
N GLU A 5 22.66 8.79 -8.17
CA GLU A 5 22.16 8.28 -6.89
C GLU A 5 20.66 8.62 -6.71
N ALA A 6 19.80 8.02 -7.53
CA ALA A 6 18.36 8.13 -7.38
C ALA A 6 17.97 7.21 -6.22
N ALA A 7 17.71 7.80 -5.06
CA ALA A 7 17.21 7.06 -3.92
C ALA A 7 15.82 6.52 -4.26
N GLY A 8 15.55 5.27 -3.91
CA GLY A 8 14.25 4.69 -4.18
C GLY A 8 13.92 3.51 -3.30
N MET A 9 12.62 3.32 -3.07
CA MET A 9 12.03 2.20 -2.36
C MET A 9 11.02 1.44 -3.22
N ILE A 10 10.81 0.17 -2.91
CA ILE A 10 9.82 -0.69 -3.56
C ILE A 10 8.73 -1.04 -2.56
N PHE A 11 7.46 -0.88 -2.94
CA PHE A 11 6.29 -1.31 -2.18
C PHE A 11 5.69 -2.55 -2.85
N VAL A 12 5.62 -3.65 -2.10
CA VAL A 12 5.13 -4.95 -2.55
C VAL A 12 4.01 -5.42 -1.60
N GLY A 13 3.01 -6.13 -2.10
CA GLY A 13 1.89 -6.59 -1.27
C GLY A 13 0.67 -7.00 -2.09
N PRO A 14 -0.39 -7.52 -1.47
CA PRO A 14 -1.61 -7.89 -2.19
C PRO A 14 -2.31 -6.66 -2.80
N PRO A 15 -3.19 -6.85 -3.80
CA PRO A 15 -4.02 -5.76 -4.31
C PRO A 15 -4.85 -5.16 -3.18
N GLY A 16 -5.10 -3.85 -3.23
CA GLY A 16 -5.89 -3.15 -2.20
C GLY A 16 -5.15 -2.80 -0.90
N ALA A 17 -3.90 -3.25 -0.70
CA ALA A 17 -3.10 -2.94 0.49
C ALA A 17 -2.51 -1.51 0.53
N ALA A 18 -3.18 -0.52 -0.06
CA ALA A 18 -2.83 0.91 -0.02
C ALA A 18 -1.45 1.35 -0.61
N LYS A 19 -0.63 0.45 -1.18
CA LYS A 19 0.70 0.77 -1.76
C LYS A 19 0.74 2.06 -2.59
N SER A 20 -0.11 2.16 -3.62
CA SER A 20 -0.15 3.33 -4.51
C SER A 20 -0.80 4.55 -3.85
N ALA A 21 -1.66 4.36 -2.85
CA ALA A 21 -2.25 5.46 -2.09
C ALA A 21 -1.19 6.12 -1.19
N VAL A 22 -0.39 5.31 -0.48
CA VAL A 22 0.72 5.79 0.34
C VAL A 22 1.79 6.49 -0.50
N ALA A 23 2.14 5.94 -1.66
CA ALA A 23 3.08 6.59 -2.57
C ALA A 23 2.62 8.00 -3.01
N LYS A 24 1.32 8.20 -3.25
CA LYS A 24 0.74 9.51 -3.59
C LYS A 24 0.68 10.44 -2.38
N ALA A 25 0.28 9.92 -1.22
CA ALA A 25 0.19 10.69 0.01
C ALA A 25 1.56 11.20 0.47
N ALA A 26 2.63 10.41 0.33
CA ALA A 26 3.99 10.81 0.71
C ALA A 26 4.47 12.08 -0.01
N GLY A 27 4.15 12.21 -1.30
CA GLY A 27 4.50 13.41 -2.07
C GLY A 27 3.70 14.64 -1.63
N ALA A 28 2.40 14.48 -1.37
CA ALA A 28 1.55 15.55 -0.86
C ALA A 28 2.01 16.04 0.54
N GLU A 29 2.30 15.10 1.44
CA GLU A 29 2.78 15.38 2.79
C GLU A 29 4.11 16.13 2.78
N GLY A 30 5.06 15.67 1.96
CA GLY A 30 6.35 16.33 1.79
C GLY A 30 6.30 17.65 1.01
N ARG A 31 5.12 18.04 0.47
CA ARG A 31 4.96 19.14 -0.50
C ARG A 31 5.90 19.01 -1.71
N ILE A 32 6.12 17.77 -2.15
CA ILE A 32 7.00 17.42 -3.27
C ILE A 32 6.12 17.13 -4.51
N PRO A 33 6.38 17.80 -5.65
CA PRO A 33 5.71 17.47 -6.91
C PRO A 33 5.84 15.99 -7.25
N THR A 34 4.70 15.32 -7.43
CA THR A 34 4.64 13.86 -7.65
C THR A 34 4.29 13.56 -9.10
N ILE A 35 5.13 12.77 -9.77
CA ILE A 35 4.89 12.27 -11.12
C ILE A 35 4.43 10.81 -11.02
N GLN A 36 3.23 10.51 -11.52
CA GLN A 36 2.76 9.14 -11.62
C GLN A 36 3.16 8.54 -12.98
N LEU A 37 3.88 7.42 -12.94
CA LEU A 37 4.29 6.68 -14.14
C LEU A 37 3.70 5.26 -14.10
N ASP A 38 2.89 4.91 -15.08
CA ASP A 38 2.35 3.56 -15.24
C ASP A 38 3.25 2.71 -16.15
N LEU A 39 4.00 1.80 -15.54
CA LEU A 39 4.89 0.88 -16.26
C LEU A 39 4.13 -0.24 -17.00
N GLY A 40 2.89 -0.55 -16.60
CA GLY A 40 2.04 -1.52 -17.30
C GLY A 40 1.53 -0.96 -18.61
N ALA A 41 1.09 0.29 -18.62
CA ALA A 41 0.68 1.00 -19.83
C ALA A 41 1.86 1.23 -20.80
N ALA A 42 3.07 1.44 -20.27
CA ALA A 42 4.29 1.60 -21.09
C ALA A 42 4.80 0.29 -21.75
N LYS A 43 4.18 -0.87 -21.47
CA LYS A 43 4.58 -2.17 -22.04
C LYS A 43 3.89 -2.50 -23.38
N GLY A 44 2.92 -1.72 -23.84
CA GLY A 44 2.11 -2.03 -25.02
C GLY A 44 2.76 -1.67 -26.37
N SER A 45 3.35 -2.66 -27.06
CA SER A 45 3.01 -3.12 -28.43
C SER A 45 4.16 -3.82 -29.17
N LEU A 46 5.43 -3.55 -28.88
CA LEU A 46 6.57 -4.28 -29.46
C LEU A 46 7.73 -4.32 -28.45
N VAL A 47 8.23 -5.53 -28.15
CA VAL A 47 9.41 -5.74 -27.30
C VAL A 47 10.59 -4.97 -27.94
N GLY A 48 10.94 -3.83 -27.34
CA GLY A 48 11.91 -2.86 -27.88
C GLY A 48 11.45 -1.41 -27.77
N GLN A 49 10.21 -1.09 -28.18
CA GLN A 49 9.64 0.27 -28.04
C GLN A 49 9.36 0.61 -26.59
N SER A 50 8.88 -0.35 -25.80
CA SER A 50 8.56 -0.19 -24.38
C SER A 50 9.78 0.25 -23.55
N GLU A 51 10.97 -0.28 -23.87
CA GLU A 51 12.20 0.15 -23.21
C GLU A 51 12.64 1.55 -23.63
N GLN A 52 12.48 1.90 -24.91
CA GLN A 52 12.80 3.24 -25.41
C GLN A 52 11.88 4.30 -24.80
N GLN A 53 10.58 4.01 -24.70
CA GLN A 53 9.59 4.86 -24.04
C GLN A 53 9.91 5.02 -22.55
N LEU A 54 10.24 3.94 -21.84
CA LEU A 54 10.68 4.03 -20.45
C LEU A 54 11.95 4.89 -20.32
N ARG A 55 12.96 4.68 -21.17
CA ARG A 55 14.18 5.49 -21.17
C ARG A 55 13.89 6.97 -21.43
N GLN A 56 12.96 7.29 -22.33
CA GLN A 56 12.53 8.67 -22.58
C GLN A 56 11.80 9.27 -21.38
N ALA A 57 10.86 8.54 -20.77
CA ALA A 57 10.15 8.98 -19.57
C ALA A 57 11.15 9.27 -18.42
N LEU A 58 12.12 8.38 -18.20
CA LEU A 58 13.17 8.58 -17.19
C LEU A 58 14.03 9.82 -17.50
N LYS A 59 14.34 10.11 -18.76
CA LYS A 59 15.05 11.34 -19.16
C LYS A 59 14.24 12.59 -18.82
N VAL A 60 12.93 12.59 -19.10
CA VAL A 60 12.03 13.70 -18.77
C VAL A 60 12.00 13.91 -17.26
N VAL A 61 11.79 12.86 -16.47
CA VAL A 61 11.80 12.96 -14.99
C VAL A 61 13.16 13.47 -14.49
N THR A 62 14.27 13.01 -15.06
CA THR A 62 15.61 13.47 -14.68
C THR A 62 15.81 14.96 -14.97
N ALA A 63 15.31 15.45 -16.11
CA ALA A 63 15.40 16.85 -16.49
C ALA A 63 14.54 17.73 -15.59
N VAL A 64 13.29 17.35 -15.33
CA VAL A 64 12.37 18.11 -14.46
C VAL A 64 12.83 18.13 -13.01
N SER A 65 13.42 17.03 -12.52
CA SER A 65 13.88 16.92 -11.13
C SER A 65 15.29 17.45 -10.89
N ASN A 66 15.99 17.97 -11.92
CA ASN A 66 17.41 18.32 -11.82
C ASN A 66 18.27 17.19 -11.23
N SER A 67 17.96 15.94 -11.58
CA SER A 67 18.60 14.73 -11.04
C SER A 67 18.40 14.48 -9.53
N ARG A 68 17.49 15.21 -8.86
CA ARG A 68 17.12 15.01 -7.45
C ARG A 68 15.70 14.45 -7.37
N SER A 69 15.57 13.14 -7.50
CA SER A 69 14.28 12.45 -7.44
C SER A 69 14.29 11.29 -6.44
N LEU A 70 13.17 11.12 -5.74
CA LEU A 70 12.87 9.93 -4.94
C LEU A 70 11.93 9.03 -5.74
N TRP A 71 12.27 7.76 -5.88
CA TRP A 71 11.46 6.80 -6.61
C TRP A 71 10.71 5.86 -5.67
N ILE A 72 9.40 5.75 -5.85
CA ILE A 72 8.56 4.76 -5.16
C ILE A 72 7.96 3.86 -6.23
N ALA A 73 8.43 2.60 -6.31
CA ALA A 73 7.85 1.61 -7.21
C ALA A 73 6.80 0.78 -6.46
N THR A 74 5.58 0.70 -6.97
CA THR A 74 4.54 -0.17 -6.39
C THR A 74 4.28 -1.37 -7.29
N CYS A 75 4.31 -2.59 -6.76
CA CYS A 75 3.93 -3.78 -7.51
C CYS A 75 3.19 -4.81 -6.63
N ASN A 76 2.47 -5.72 -7.26
CA ASN A 76 1.85 -6.85 -6.56
C ASN A 76 2.82 -8.03 -6.41
N SER A 77 3.82 -8.11 -7.27
CA SER A 77 4.87 -9.12 -7.24
C SER A 77 6.21 -8.50 -7.61
N ILE A 78 7.24 -8.74 -6.79
CA ILE A 78 8.60 -8.27 -7.07
C ILE A 78 9.22 -8.93 -8.30
N ALA A 79 8.73 -10.13 -8.68
CA ALA A 79 9.21 -10.86 -9.85
C ALA A 79 8.88 -10.14 -11.17
N GLU A 80 7.85 -9.29 -11.18
CA GLU A 80 7.45 -8.52 -12.35
C GLU A 80 8.37 -7.33 -12.65
N LEU A 81 9.24 -6.96 -11.69
CA LEU A 81 10.20 -5.87 -11.84
C LEU A 81 11.49 -6.38 -12.51
N PRO A 82 11.91 -5.76 -13.63
CA PRO A 82 13.22 -6.01 -14.25
C PRO A 82 14.35 -5.96 -13.22
N PRO A 83 15.33 -6.90 -13.24
CA PRO A 83 16.47 -6.91 -12.31
C PRO A 83 17.24 -5.58 -12.27
N GLU A 84 17.32 -4.89 -13.40
CA GLU A 84 17.99 -3.60 -13.55
C GLU A 84 17.30 -2.50 -12.72
N LEU A 85 15.96 -2.56 -12.64
CA LEU A 85 15.19 -1.64 -11.81
C LEU A 85 15.35 -2.01 -10.33
N ARG A 86 15.26 -3.29 -9.97
CA ARG A 86 15.40 -3.76 -8.59
C ARG A 86 16.71 -3.29 -7.94
N ARG A 87 17.82 -3.33 -8.68
CA ARG A 87 19.14 -2.88 -8.19
C ARG A 87 19.24 -1.37 -7.91
N ARG A 88 18.35 -0.55 -8.49
CA ARG A 88 18.37 0.91 -8.33
C ARG A 88 17.61 1.40 -7.08
N PHE A 89 16.72 0.59 -6.51
CA PHE A 89 15.94 0.97 -5.33
C PHE A 89 16.71 0.60 -4.04
N THR A 90 17.61 1.48 -3.64
CA THR A 90 18.56 1.24 -2.54
C THR A 90 18.00 1.47 -1.13
N LEU A 91 16.86 2.16 -0.99
CA LEU A 91 16.23 2.44 0.31
C LEU A 91 15.43 1.24 0.87
N GLY A 92 15.37 0.14 0.12
CA GLY A 92 14.78 -1.11 0.57
C GLY A 92 13.43 -1.44 -0.07
N THR A 93 12.97 -2.66 0.21
CA THR A 93 11.68 -3.18 -0.21
C THR A 93 10.77 -3.28 1.01
N PHE A 94 9.61 -2.66 0.95
CA PHE A 94 8.58 -2.66 1.98
C PHE A 94 7.42 -3.58 1.57
N PHE A 95 7.03 -4.46 2.47
CA PHE A 95 5.88 -5.31 2.34
C PHE A 95 4.67 -4.68 3.03
N PHE A 96 3.63 -4.45 2.24
CA PHE A 96 2.32 -4.03 2.66
C PHE A 96 1.47 -5.29 2.80
N ASP A 97 1.13 -5.65 4.03
CA ASP A 97 0.20 -6.75 4.29
C ASP A 97 -1.24 -6.21 4.38
N LEU A 98 -2.18 -7.08 4.75
CA LEU A 98 -3.51 -6.67 5.17
C LEU A 98 -3.43 -5.74 6.38
N PRO A 99 -4.25 -4.68 6.43
CA PRO A 99 -4.27 -3.75 7.53
C PRO A 99 -4.66 -4.46 8.84
N ASN A 100 -3.97 -4.10 9.92
CA ASN A 100 -4.35 -4.50 11.27
C ASN A 100 -5.61 -3.74 11.73
N GLU A 101 -6.19 -4.17 12.85
CA GLU A 101 -7.42 -3.57 13.41
C GLU A 101 -7.34 -2.04 13.54
N LYS A 102 -6.24 -1.50 14.07
CA LYS A 102 -6.07 -0.05 14.24
C LYS A 102 -6.00 0.68 12.90
N GLU A 103 -5.32 0.10 11.91
CA GLU A 103 -5.27 0.63 10.55
C GLU A 103 -6.64 0.58 9.88
N ARG A 104 -7.41 -0.51 10.06
CA ARG A 104 -8.77 -0.65 9.50
C ARG A 104 -9.72 0.39 10.04
N VAL A 105 -9.70 0.67 11.35
CA VAL A 105 -10.50 1.75 11.96
C VAL A 105 -10.23 3.08 11.24
N LYS A 106 -8.95 3.43 11.01
CA LYS A 106 -8.60 4.66 10.28
C LYS A 106 -9.04 4.65 8.82
N ILE A 107 -9.01 3.50 8.17
CA ILE A 107 -9.50 3.36 6.79
C ILE A 107 -11.02 3.54 6.74
N TRP A 108 -11.77 2.98 7.69
CA TRP A 108 -13.21 3.19 7.82
C TRP A 108 -13.54 4.67 8.00
N GLU A 109 -12.86 5.36 8.93
CA GLU A 109 -13.04 6.80 9.16
C GLU A 109 -12.95 7.60 7.84
N ILE A 110 -11.92 7.35 7.03
CA ILE A 110 -11.70 8.02 5.74
C ILE A 110 -12.87 7.79 4.77
N TRP A 111 -13.32 6.55 4.62
CA TRP A 111 -14.33 6.22 3.60
C TRP A 111 -15.75 6.56 4.04
N LEU A 112 -16.09 6.36 5.31
CA LEU A 112 -17.37 6.81 5.87
C LEU A 112 -17.53 8.32 5.69
N GLN A 113 -16.49 9.09 6.05
CA GLN A 113 -16.45 10.54 5.87
C GLN A 113 -16.64 10.92 4.39
N ARG A 114 -15.98 10.21 3.47
CA ARG A 114 -16.02 10.48 2.04
C ARG A 114 -17.39 10.22 1.40
N TYR A 115 -18.07 9.14 1.80
CA TYR A 115 -19.40 8.82 1.27
C TYR A 115 -20.52 9.55 2.03
N GLY A 116 -20.19 10.37 3.01
CA GLY A 116 -21.17 11.06 3.84
C GLY A 116 -21.99 10.10 4.71
N ILE A 117 -21.48 8.89 4.93
CA ILE A 117 -22.10 7.88 5.81
C ILE A 117 -21.67 8.24 7.23
N TYR A 118 -22.20 9.35 7.73
CA TYR A 118 -22.06 9.71 9.12
C TYR A 118 -23.25 9.12 9.87
N ALA A 119 -22.98 8.17 10.75
CA ALA A 119 -23.66 8.24 12.04
C ALA A 119 -22.96 9.37 12.81
N CYS A 120 -23.72 10.33 13.30
CA CYS A 120 -23.26 11.53 13.98
C CYS A 120 -22.18 11.21 15.04
N ASP A 121 -20.94 11.60 14.73
CA ASP A 121 -19.72 11.41 15.53
C ASP A 121 -19.37 9.94 15.85
N LEU A 122 -18.09 9.58 15.73
CA LEU A 122 -17.58 8.24 16.07
C LEU A 122 -17.72 7.98 17.58
N THR A 123 -18.92 7.64 18.05
CA THR A 123 -19.14 7.15 19.41
C THR A 123 -18.72 5.68 19.48
N PRO A 124 -18.31 5.18 20.66
CA PRO A 124 -17.99 3.77 20.87
C PRO A 124 -19.11 2.79 20.44
N GLU A 125 -20.36 3.26 20.35
CA GLU A 125 -21.53 2.44 19.97
C GLU A 125 -21.53 2.01 18.49
N LEU A 126 -20.80 2.69 17.60
CA LEU A 126 -20.68 2.28 16.18
C LEU A 126 -19.66 1.17 15.93
N ALA A 127 -18.77 0.86 16.88
CA ALA A 127 -17.94 -0.34 16.78
C ALA A 127 -18.80 -1.61 16.66
N GLU A 128 -20.03 -1.58 17.20
CA GLU A 128 -21.03 -2.65 17.09
C GLU A 128 -21.79 -2.65 15.74
N LEU A 129 -21.69 -1.57 14.96
CA LEU A 129 -22.34 -1.42 13.65
C LEU A 129 -21.41 -1.69 12.47
N LEU A 130 -20.09 -1.73 12.70
CA LEU A 130 -19.14 -2.15 11.68
C LEU A 130 -19.26 -3.67 11.46
N PRO A 131 -19.22 -4.13 10.20
CA PRO A 131 -19.17 -5.56 9.92
C PRO A 131 -17.87 -6.17 10.44
N ASN A 132 -17.85 -7.50 10.59
CA ASN A 132 -16.60 -8.22 10.76
C ASN A 132 -15.73 -8.03 9.51
N ASP A 133 -14.68 -7.21 9.66
CA ASP A 133 -13.77 -6.81 8.61
C ASP A 133 -12.41 -7.54 8.68
N ASP A 134 -12.34 -8.66 9.40
CA ASP A 134 -11.11 -9.41 9.53
C ASP A 134 -10.59 -9.90 8.17
N GLY A 135 -9.32 -9.64 7.93
CA GLY A 135 -8.67 -9.93 6.66
C GLY A 135 -9.10 -9.06 5.47
N TRP A 136 -9.82 -7.96 5.70
CA TRP A 136 -10.16 -7.01 4.65
C TRP A 136 -8.99 -6.07 4.32
N THR A 137 -8.91 -5.67 3.07
CA THR A 137 -8.05 -4.61 2.53
C THR A 137 -8.76 -3.26 2.57
N GLY A 138 -7.99 -2.18 2.42
CA GLY A 138 -8.60 -0.86 2.30
C GLY A 138 -9.46 -0.67 1.04
N ALA A 139 -9.26 -1.49 0.01
CA ALA A 139 -10.13 -1.50 -1.17
C ALA A 139 -11.49 -2.14 -0.88
N GLU A 140 -11.53 -3.19 -0.06
CA GLU A 140 -12.78 -3.85 0.35
C GLU A 140 -13.60 -3.00 1.32
N ILE A 141 -12.94 -2.32 2.27
CA ILE A 141 -13.61 -1.33 3.14
C ILE A 141 -14.24 -0.21 2.30
N ARG A 142 -13.50 0.31 1.32
CA ARG A 142 -14.03 1.30 0.36
C ARG A 142 -15.24 0.74 -0.40
N GLN A 143 -15.10 -0.47 -0.96
CA GLN A 143 -16.16 -1.10 -1.74
C GLN A 143 -17.44 -1.27 -0.90
N CYS A 144 -17.31 -1.69 0.35
CA CYS A 144 -18.44 -1.81 1.27
C CYS A 144 -19.14 -0.46 1.47
N CYS A 145 -18.40 0.60 1.75
CA CYS A 145 -18.97 1.96 1.86
C CYS A 145 -19.65 2.40 0.55
N GLU A 146 -19.06 2.07 -0.60
CA GLU A 146 -19.64 2.39 -1.90
C GLU A 146 -20.96 1.65 -2.16
N ILE A 147 -21.03 0.37 -1.80
CA ILE A 147 -22.26 -0.44 -1.90
C ILE A 147 -23.33 0.11 -0.97
N ALA A 148 -23.00 0.37 0.29
CA ALA A 148 -23.89 0.98 1.27
C ALA A 148 -24.49 2.30 0.75
N TYR A 149 -23.62 3.19 0.23
CA TYR A 149 -24.04 4.46 -0.36
C TYR A 149 -24.99 4.27 -1.56
N ARG A 150 -24.66 3.35 -2.48
CA ARG A 150 -25.45 3.12 -3.70
C ARG A 150 -26.80 2.47 -3.41
N LEU A 151 -26.87 1.59 -2.42
CA LEU A 151 -28.09 0.87 -2.05
C LEU A 151 -28.92 1.60 -0.99
N GLY A 152 -28.35 2.62 -0.33
CA GLY A 152 -28.99 3.30 0.79
C GLY A 152 -29.16 2.40 2.02
N CYS A 153 -28.26 1.43 2.21
CA CYS A 153 -28.31 0.47 3.31
C CYS A 153 -27.14 0.66 4.29
N PRO A 154 -27.22 0.09 5.51
CA PRO A 154 -26.10 0.08 6.45
C PRO A 154 -24.87 -0.65 5.90
N VAL A 155 -23.67 -0.27 6.35
CA VAL A 155 -22.42 -0.94 5.97
C VAL A 155 -22.35 -2.40 6.42
N SER A 156 -23.07 -2.76 7.49
CA SER A 156 -23.21 -4.14 7.94
C SER A 156 -23.94 -5.02 6.92
N GLU A 157 -25.00 -4.51 6.29
CA GLU A 157 -25.73 -5.19 5.21
C GLU A 157 -24.91 -5.21 3.91
N ALA A 158 -24.27 -4.09 3.57
CA ALA A 158 -23.40 -4.00 2.39
C ALA A 158 -22.23 -4.99 2.43
N ALA A 159 -21.78 -5.39 3.63
CA ALA A 159 -20.68 -6.32 3.81
C ALA A 159 -20.97 -7.73 3.29
N GLU A 160 -22.24 -8.13 3.18
CA GLU A 160 -22.64 -9.42 2.60
C GLU A 160 -22.23 -9.54 1.12
N PHE A 161 -22.02 -8.41 0.44
CA PHE A 161 -21.61 -8.33 -0.95
C PHE A 161 -20.10 -8.19 -1.13
N VAL A 162 -19.31 -8.30 -0.05
CA VAL A 162 -17.85 -8.18 -0.08
C VAL A 162 -17.21 -9.52 0.22
N VAL A 163 -16.38 -10.00 -0.71
CA VAL A 163 -15.58 -11.22 -0.54
C VAL A 163 -14.11 -10.82 -0.38
N PRO A 164 -13.52 -10.91 0.81
CA PRO A 164 -12.19 -10.39 1.05
C PRO A 164 -11.10 -11.21 0.34
N VAL A 165 -9.98 -10.56 0.01
CA VAL A 165 -8.81 -11.15 -0.65
C VAL A 165 -8.18 -12.25 0.19
N SER A 166 -8.30 -12.15 1.52
CA SER A 166 -7.91 -13.18 2.47
C SER A 166 -8.61 -14.51 2.22
N ARG A 167 -9.82 -14.48 1.64
CA ARG A 167 -10.60 -15.66 1.26
C ARG A 167 -10.48 -15.98 -0.22
N SER A 168 -10.71 -15.02 -1.10
CA SER A 168 -10.76 -15.23 -2.56
C SER A 168 -9.38 -15.53 -3.18
N ALA A 169 -8.29 -15.09 -2.54
CA ALA A 169 -6.93 -15.28 -3.02
C ALA A 169 -5.96 -15.73 -1.90
N ALA A 170 -6.46 -16.51 -0.94
CA ALA A 170 -5.71 -16.98 0.23
C ALA A 170 -4.34 -17.58 -0.11
N ASP A 171 -4.28 -18.49 -1.09
CA ASP A 171 -3.04 -19.15 -1.52
C ASP A 171 -2.01 -18.15 -2.06
N ARG A 172 -2.48 -17.16 -2.83
CA ARG A 172 -1.61 -16.11 -3.38
C ARG A 172 -1.07 -15.22 -2.26
N LEU A 173 -1.92 -14.86 -1.30
CA LEU A 173 -1.52 -14.08 -0.15
C LEU A 173 -0.48 -14.83 0.69
N ALA A 174 -0.70 -16.12 0.96
CA ALA A 174 0.25 -16.96 1.69
C ALA A 174 1.64 -16.98 1.02
N ARG A 175 1.69 -17.15 -0.31
CA ARG A 175 2.95 -17.11 -1.08
C ARG A 175 3.63 -15.75 -1.02
N LEU A 176 2.87 -14.66 -1.08
CA LEU A 176 3.41 -13.31 -0.96
C LEU A 176 4.04 -13.07 0.43
N ARG A 177 3.33 -13.48 1.49
CA ARG A 177 3.84 -13.38 2.87
C ARG A 177 5.09 -14.22 3.08
N GLU A 178 5.12 -15.45 2.56
CA GLU A 178 6.30 -16.32 2.61
C GLU A 178 7.49 -15.74 1.84
N ALA A 179 7.25 -15.18 0.66
CA ALA A 179 8.28 -14.52 -0.13
C ALA A 179 8.85 -13.26 0.56
N ALA A 180 8.05 -12.57 1.38
CA ALA A 180 8.44 -11.35 2.07
C ALA A 180 9.08 -11.58 3.45
N SER A 181 8.65 -12.62 4.17
CA SER A 181 9.05 -12.87 5.56
C SER A 181 10.57 -13.02 5.67
N GLY A 182 11.18 -12.22 6.56
CA GLY A 182 12.63 -12.20 6.78
C GLY A 182 13.44 -11.53 5.67
N LYS A 183 12.81 -11.03 4.59
CA LYS A 183 13.50 -10.45 3.42
C LYS A 183 13.16 -8.99 3.16
N PHE A 184 11.93 -8.56 3.48
CA PHE A 184 11.45 -7.19 3.26
C PHE A 184 11.19 -6.47 4.58
N LEU A 185 11.15 -5.15 4.53
CA LEU A 185 10.72 -4.31 5.67
C LEU A 185 9.20 -4.33 5.79
N SER A 186 8.66 -4.21 6.99
CA SER A 186 7.22 -4.04 7.18
C SER A 186 6.79 -2.60 6.89
N ALA A 187 5.65 -2.42 6.23
CA ALA A 187 5.03 -1.11 6.07
C ALA A 187 4.20 -0.68 7.30
N SER A 188 3.79 -1.62 8.15
CA SER A 188 2.92 -1.36 9.32
C SER A 188 3.68 -1.19 10.63
N TYR A 189 4.96 -1.57 10.68
CA TYR A 189 5.77 -1.47 11.89
C TYR A 189 7.26 -1.37 11.58
N PRO A 190 8.07 -0.79 12.49
CA PRO A 190 9.52 -0.74 12.31
C PRO A 190 10.15 -2.14 12.28
N GLY A 191 10.99 -2.39 11.28
CA GLY A 191 11.81 -3.61 11.17
C GLY A 191 11.45 -4.53 10.01
N VAL A 192 12.07 -5.70 10.01
CA VAL A 192 11.85 -6.76 9.00
C VAL A 192 10.43 -7.33 9.17
N TYR A 193 9.75 -7.57 8.05
CA TYR A 193 8.44 -8.18 8.03
C TYR A 193 8.53 -9.67 8.42
N GLU A 194 7.63 -10.08 9.31
CA GLU A 194 7.45 -11.46 9.75
C GLU A 194 6.00 -11.89 9.54
N ARG A 195 5.79 -13.04 8.89
CA ARG A 195 4.46 -13.59 8.62
C ARG A 195 3.67 -13.86 9.91
N GLU A 196 4.32 -14.42 10.91
CA GLU A 196 3.72 -14.80 12.20
C GLU A 196 4.38 -14.00 13.31
N ARG A 197 4.25 -12.68 13.25
CA ARG A 197 4.79 -11.81 14.28
C ARG A 197 4.00 -12.04 15.57
N LYS A 198 4.65 -12.61 16.60
CA LYS A 198 4.12 -12.54 17.96
C LYS A 198 4.05 -11.06 18.35
N PRO A 199 2.96 -10.57 18.96
CA PRO A 199 2.89 -9.19 19.41
C PRO A 199 4.11 -8.92 20.29
N ALA A 200 4.88 -7.89 19.95
CA ALA A 200 6.08 -7.54 20.69
C ALA A 200 5.68 -7.31 22.16
N ALA A 201 6.29 -8.06 23.09
CA ALA A 201 6.18 -7.73 24.50
C ALA A 201 6.64 -6.27 24.65
N VAL A 202 5.80 -5.44 25.26
CA VAL A 202 6.08 -4.02 25.49
C VAL A 202 7.31 -3.95 26.41
N SER A 203 8.50 -3.83 25.81
CA SER A 203 9.73 -3.54 26.53
C SER A 203 9.69 -2.06 26.89
N GLY A 204 9.02 -1.76 28.00
CA GLY A 204 9.13 -0.47 28.65
C GLY A 204 10.56 -0.29 29.12
N ARG A 205 11.38 0.43 28.36
CA ARG A 205 12.61 0.99 28.90
C ARG A 205 12.21 2.01 29.96
N LYS A 206 12.26 1.61 31.24
CA LYS A 206 12.33 2.58 32.35
C LYS A 206 13.63 3.35 32.14
N ILE A 207 13.50 4.63 31.82
CA ILE A 207 14.62 5.56 31.95
C ILE A 207 14.68 5.85 33.45
N GLU A 208 15.63 5.23 34.14
CA GLU A 208 16.02 5.67 35.47
C GLU A 208 16.72 7.01 35.30
N VAL A 209 16.11 8.05 35.87
CA VAL A 209 16.71 9.37 36.00
C VAL A 209 17.38 9.35 37.38
N GLU A 210 18.72 9.35 37.39
CA GLU A 210 19.52 9.67 38.58
C GLU A 210 19.37 11.16 38.96
#